data_AF-A0A8J6GZ10-F1
#
_entry.id   AF-A0A8J6GZ10-F1
#
_cell.length_a   1.000
_cell.length_b   1.000
_cell.length_c   1.000
_cell.angle_alpha   90.00
_cell.angle_beta   90.00
_cell.angle_gamma   90.00
#
_symmetry.space_group_name_H-M   'P 1'
#
loop_
_entity.id
_entity.type
_entity.pdbx_description
1 polymer ?
#
loop_
_entity_poly.entity_id
_entity_poly.type
_entity_poly.pdbx_seq_one_letter_code
_entity_poly.pdbx_strand_id
1 'polypeptide(L)'
;TQCPGIRQLKHLDLSGVILTNINPKPLRVLLETVAATLKTLDLENCRIMDSQLSALLPALSSCSQLTTFNYLRNPISVALLERLLCHTARLSRLTLEMYSTPWEIYGAQGAFHHKRLEQLREELSSTMEPLKHTRTVWFSIIPCPPCGY
;
A
#
# COMPACT_ATOMS: atom_id res chain seq x y z
N THR A 1 0.77 -29.59 1.43
CA THR A 1 0.11 -29.67 0.11
C THR A 1 -0.23 -28.24 -0.32
N GLN A 2 0.31 -27.75 -1.44
CA GLN A 2 -0.10 -26.45 -1.99
C GLN A 2 -1.46 -26.62 -2.68
N CYS A 3 -2.47 -25.85 -2.31
CA CYS A 3 -3.78 -25.87 -2.96
C CYS A 3 -3.67 -25.28 -4.38
N PRO A 4 -3.89 -26.05 -5.46
CA PRO A 4 -3.69 -25.55 -6.82
C PRO A 4 -4.58 -24.35 -7.17
N GLY A 5 -5.77 -24.25 -6.55
CA GLY A 5 -6.69 -23.13 -6.71
C GLY A 5 -6.15 -21.79 -6.22
N ILE A 6 -5.18 -21.77 -5.29
CA ILE A 6 -4.67 -20.49 -4.74
C ILE A 6 -3.95 -19.66 -5.79
N ARG A 7 -3.32 -20.31 -6.79
CA ARG A 7 -2.64 -19.62 -7.89
C ARG A 7 -3.61 -18.91 -8.84
N GLN A 8 -4.91 -19.16 -8.72
CA GLN A 8 -5.96 -18.51 -9.52
C GLN A 8 -6.64 -17.35 -8.78
N LEU A 9 -6.20 -17.03 -7.54
CA LEU A 9 -6.81 -15.99 -6.73
C LEU A 9 -6.65 -14.62 -7.41
N LYS A 10 -7.76 -13.94 -7.65
CA LYS A 10 -7.79 -12.60 -8.26
C LYS A 10 -8.03 -11.49 -7.23
N HIS A 11 -8.68 -11.81 -6.13
CA HIS A 11 -9.05 -10.84 -5.10
C HIS A 11 -8.61 -11.38 -3.76
N LEU A 12 -7.75 -10.65 -3.07
CA LEU A 12 -7.33 -10.91 -1.70
C LEU A 12 -7.85 -9.76 -0.85
N ASP A 13 -8.94 -10.03 -0.13
CA ASP A 13 -9.53 -9.10 0.83
C ASP A 13 -9.17 -9.56 2.24
N LEU A 14 -8.39 -8.72 2.92
CA LEU A 14 -8.03 -8.89 4.33
C LEU A 14 -8.56 -7.74 5.17
N SER A 15 -9.49 -6.93 4.64
CA SER A 15 -10.00 -5.75 5.30
C SER A 15 -10.51 -6.07 6.71
N GLY A 16 -10.10 -5.25 7.68
CA GLY A 16 -10.43 -5.42 9.10
C GLY A 16 -9.73 -6.57 9.82
N VAL A 17 -8.91 -7.40 9.14
CA VAL A 17 -8.08 -8.41 9.81
C VAL A 17 -6.92 -7.71 10.52
N ILE A 18 -6.80 -7.87 11.83
CA ILE A 18 -5.71 -7.25 12.60
C ILE A 18 -4.41 -7.99 12.30
N LEU A 19 -3.50 -7.31 11.62
CA LEU A 19 -2.18 -7.80 11.25
C LEU A 19 -1.07 -7.06 12.02
N THR A 20 -1.36 -6.42 13.15
CA THR A 20 -0.34 -5.77 13.98
C THR A 20 0.58 -6.79 14.63
N ASN A 21 1.90 -6.57 14.59
CA ASN A 21 2.93 -7.40 15.24
C ASN A 21 2.93 -8.89 14.86
N ILE A 22 2.23 -9.28 13.80
CA ILE A 22 2.33 -10.63 13.25
C ILE A 22 3.56 -10.77 12.37
N ASN A 23 4.05 -12.01 12.21
CA ASN A 23 5.08 -12.31 11.24
C ASN A 23 4.56 -12.01 9.81
N PRO A 24 5.20 -11.13 9.02
CA PRO A 24 4.73 -10.80 7.66
C PRO A 24 5.02 -11.91 6.64
N LYS A 25 5.87 -12.90 6.98
CA LYS A 25 6.33 -13.94 6.06
C LYS A 25 5.18 -14.73 5.40
N PRO A 26 4.13 -15.19 6.11
CA PRO A 26 3.03 -15.92 5.47
C PRO A 26 2.29 -15.08 4.42
N LEU A 27 2.02 -13.80 4.74
CA LEU A 27 1.38 -12.88 3.80
C LEU A 27 2.29 -12.56 2.61
N ARG A 28 3.60 -12.40 2.85
CA ARG A 28 4.58 -12.22 1.77
C ARG A 28 4.58 -13.41 0.81
N VAL A 29 4.65 -14.63 1.34
CA VAL A 29 4.63 -15.88 0.53
C VAL A 29 3.31 -16.02 -0.22
N LEU A 30 2.19 -15.64 0.38
CA LEU A 30 0.90 -15.62 -0.29
C LEU A 30 0.93 -14.66 -1.49
N LEU A 31 1.34 -13.41 -1.29
CA LEU A 31 1.46 -12.41 -2.36
C LEU A 31 2.39 -12.89 -3.48
N GLU A 32 3.55 -13.46 -3.15
CA GLU A 32 4.46 -14.07 -4.13
C GLU A 32 3.78 -15.19 -4.94
N THR A 33 2.97 -16.03 -4.27
CA THR A 33 2.26 -17.15 -4.90
C THR A 33 1.18 -16.69 -5.87
N VAL A 34 0.51 -15.57 -5.57
CA VAL A 34 -0.61 -15.04 -6.36
C VAL A 34 -0.23 -13.86 -7.25
N ALA A 35 1.04 -13.47 -7.29
CA ALA A 35 1.55 -12.28 -7.98
C ALA A 35 1.16 -12.21 -9.47
N ALA A 36 1.06 -13.36 -10.13
CA ALA A 36 0.70 -13.46 -11.55
C ALA A 36 -0.81 -13.36 -11.82
N THR A 37 -1.67 -13.39 -10.81
CA THR A 37 -3.13 -13.46 -10.97
C THR A 37 -3.91 -12.44 -10.14
N LEU A 38 -3.31 -11.93 -9.07
CA LEU A 38 -3.93 -10.97 -8.16
C LEU A 38 -4.24 -9.65 -8.88
N LYS A 39 -5.51 -9.25 -8.84
CA LYS A 39 -6.04 -8.00 -9.40
C LYS A 39 -6.43 -7.00 -8.31
N THR A 40 -6.95 -7.47 -7.19
CA THR A 40 -7.35 -6.63 -6.06
C THR A 40 -6.67 -7.10 -4.80
N LEU A 41 -6.02 -6.17 -4.11
CA LEU A 41 -5.48 -6.35 -2.77
C LEU A 41 -6.12 -5.32 -1.85
N ASP A 42 -6.95 -5.80 -0.91
CA ASP A 42 -7.55 -4.96 0.12
C ASP A 42 -6.92 -5.24 1.48
N LEU A 43 -6.25 -4.22 2.03
CA LEU A 43 -5.63 -4.22 3.34
C LEU A 43 -6.23 -3.13 4.24
N GLU A 44 -7.44 -2.66 3.96
CA GLU A 44 -8.06 -1.60 4.75
C GLU A 44 -8.17 -2.00 6.22
N ASN A 45 -7.85 -1.07 7.13
CA ASN A 45 -8.05 -1.25 8.58
C ASN A 45 -7.36 -2.52 9.14
N CYS A 46 -6.22 -2.90 8.57
CA CYS A 46 -5.45 -4.06 9.01
C CYS A 46 -4.47 -3.78 10.15
N ARG A 47 -4.27 -2.51 10.51
CA ARG A 47 -3.31 -2.05 11.53
C ARG A 47 -1.88 -2.58 11.26
N ILE A 48 -1.49 -2.62 9.99
CA ILE A 48 -0.15 -3.04 9.55
C ILE A 48 0.85 -1.94 9.93
N MET A 49 1.91 -2.29 10.64
CA MET A 49 2.98 -1.37 11.01
C MET A 49 4.01 -1.22 9.90
N ASP A 50 4.79 -0.14 9.97
CA ASP A 50 5.77 0.20 8.93
C ASP A 50 6.76 -0.93 8.60
N SER A 51 7.29 -1.60 9.63
CA SER A 51 8.22 -2.71 9.49
C SER A 51 7.61 -3.89 8.73
N GLN A 52 6.33 -4.15 8.97
CA GLN A 52 5.59 -5.25 8.34
C GLN A 52 5.27 -4.92 6.89
N LEU A 53 4.75 -3.72 6.61
CA LEU A 53 4.50 -3.29 5.22
C LEU A 53 5.82 -3.24 4.43
N SER A 54 6.92 -2.74 5.00
CA SER A 54 8.23 -2.74 4.35
C SER A 54 8.68 -4.14 3.92
N ALA A 55 8.35 -5.18 4.70
CA ALA A 55 8.68 -6.57 4.37
C ALA A 55 7.81 -7.14 3.23
N LEU A 56 6.63 -6.55 2.96
CA LEU A 56 5.70 -6.95 1.90
C LEU A 56 5.99 -6.26 0.56
N LEU A 57 6.67 -5.11 0.55
CA LEU A 57 6.91 -4.31 -0.65
C LEU A 57 7.51 -5.10 -1.84
N PRO A 58 8.52 -5.99 -1.67
CA PRO A 58 9.06 -6.76 -2.79
C PRO A 58 8.02 -7.71 -3.43
N ALA A 59 7.19 -8.35 -2.60
CA ALA A 59 6.13 -9.23 -3.09
C ALA A 59 5.02 -8.43 -3.77
N LEU A 60 4.66 -7.25 -3.22
CA LEU A 60 3.70 -6.33 -3.83
C LEU A 60 4.15 -5.87 -5.23
N SER A 61 5.41 -5.48 -5.40
CA SER A 61 5.95 -5.10 -6.72
C SER A 61 5.94 -6.23 -7.74
N SER A 62 5.86 -7.48 -7.30
CA SER A 62 5.78 -8.63 -8.20
C SER A 62 4.36 -8.85 -8.73
N CYS A 63 3.34 -8.22 -8.12
CA CYS A 63 1.93 -8.36 -8.47
C CYS A 63 1.57 -7.62 -9.77
N SER A 64 2.11 -8.08 -10.89
CA SER A 64 2.00 -7.40 -12.20
C SER A 64 0.58 -7.24 -12.73
N GLN A 65 -0.38 -8.05 -12.26
CA GLN A 65 -1.79 -7.99 -12.65
C GLN A 65 -2.65 -7.09 -11.76
N LEU A 66 -2.06 -6.48 -10.73
CA LEU A 66 -2.79 -5.69 -9.74
C LEU A 66 -3.40 -4.44 -10.39
N THR A 67 -4.72 -4.30 -10.29
CA THR A 67 -5.49 -3.15 -10.78
C THR A 67 -5.99 -2.26 -9.65
N THR A 68 -6.18 -2.84 -8.45
CA THR A 68 -6.72 -2.14 -7.28
C THR A 68 -5.92 -2.46 -6.03
N PHE A 69 -5.50 -1.43 -5.31
CA PHE A 69 -4.80 -1.53 -4.04
C PHE A 69 -5.43 -0.61 -2.99
N ASN A 70 -5.90 -1.19 -1.88
CA ASN A 70 -6.47 -0.45 -0.75
C ASN A 70 -5.57 -0.60 0.48
N TYR A 71 -5.01 0.50 0.97
CA TYR A 71 -4.24 0.59 2.21
C TYR A 71 -4.81 1.63 3.18
N LEU A 72 -6.11 1.91 3.08
CA LEU A 72 -6.77 2.88 3.95
C LEU A 72 -6.80 2.41 5.41
N ARG A 73 -6.90 3.36 6.34
CA ARG A 73 -7.03 3.12 7.78
C ARG A 73 -5.92 2.24 8.38
N ASN A 74 -4.70 2.37 7.88
CA ASN A 74 -3.50 1.78 8.48
C ASN A 74 -2.53 2.88 8.90
N PRO A 75 -1.77 2.68 9.99
CA PRO A 75 -0.66 3.58 10.29
C PRO A 75 0.39 3.49 9.17
N ILE A 76 0.89 4.65 8.75
CA ILE A 76 1.98 4.74 7.79
C ILE A 76 2.81 5.99 8.06
N SER A 77 4.13 5.87 8.00
CA SER A 77 4.99 7.04 8.00
C SER A 77 5.05 7.74 6.64
N VAL A 78 5.43 9.02 6.61
CA VAL A 78 5.77 9.69 5.34
C VAL A 78 6.87 8.94 4.59
N ALA A 79 7.90 8.47 5.30
CA ALA A 79 9.02 7.76 4.71
C ALA A 79 8.61 6.42 4.09
N LEU A 80 7.70 5.68 4.74
CA LEU A 80 7.21 4.42 4.19
C LEU A 80 6.22 4.65 3.05
N LEU A 81 5.38 5.68 3.13
CA LEU A 81 4.50 6.07 2.03
C LEU A 81 5.29 6.36 0.76
N GLU A 82 6.39 7.11 0.86
CA GLU A 82 7.30 7.37 -0.27
C GLU A 82 7.81 6.08 -0.91
N ARG A 83 8.30 5.13 -0.08
CA ARG A 83 8.75 3.82 -0.58
C ARG A 83 7.61 3.06 -1.24
N LEU A 84 6.43 3.02 -0.62
CA LEU A 84 5.25 2.35 -1.15
C LEU A 84 4.86 2.90 -2.53
N LEU A 85 4.85 4.23 -2.70
CA LEU A 85 4.59 4.90 -3.97
C LEU A 85 5.62 4.51 -5.04
N CYS A 86 6.91 4.44 -4.71
CA CYS A 86 7.94 3.97 -5.65
C CYS A 86 7.69 2.52 -6.12
N HIS A 87 7.16 1.67 -5.24
CA HIS A 87 6.86 0.28 -5.55
C HIS A 87 5.59 0.14 -6.40
N THR A 88 4.54 0.92 -6.14
CA THR A 88 3.28 0.90 -6.90
C THR A 88 3.37 1.65 -8.23
N ALA A 89 4.24 2.66 -8.36
CA ALA A 89 4.53 3.33 -9.64
C ALA A 89 5.02 2.35 -10.73
N ARG A 90 5.64 1.24 -10.34
CA ARG A 90 6.13 0.19 -11.26
C ARG A 90 5.03 -0.77 -11.75
N LEU A 91 3.84 -0.72 -11.14
CA LEU A 91 2.72 -1.60 -11.47
C LEU A 91 1.87 -1.00 -12.59
N SER A 92 2.24 -1.24 -13.85
CA SER A 92 1.59 -0.61 -15.02
C SER A 92 0.08 -0.86 -15.13
N ARG A 93 -0.45 -1.93 -14.54
CA ARG A 93 -1.89 -2.26 -14.56
C ARG A 93 -2.70 -1.62 -13.44
N LEU A 94 -2.05 -0.98 -12.47
CA LEU A 94 -2.72 -0.39 -11.31
C LEU A 94 -3.49 0.86 -11.74
N THR A 95 -4.81 0.81 -11.59
CA THR A 95 -5.73 1.90 -11.98
C THR A 95 -6.37 2.58 -10.79
N LEU A 96 -6.43 1.92 -9.63
CA LEU A 96 -6.95 2.50 -8.39
C LEU A 96 -6.02 2.16 -7.24
N GLU A 97 -5.50 3.19 -6.57
CA GLU A 97 -4.69 3.06 -5.38
C GLU A 97 -5.18 4.02 -4.29
N MET A 98 -5.32 3.50 -3.07
CA MET A 98 -5.86 4.24 -1.94
C MET A 98 -4.92 4.11 -0.75
N TYR A 99 -4.38 5.22 -0.26
CA TYR A 99 -3.39 5.25 0.82
C TYR A 99 -3.91 5.99 2.04
N SER A 100 -3.48 5.52 3.21
CA SER A 100 -3.68 6.26 4.45
C SER A 100 -2.83 7.54 4.47
N THR A 101 -3.35 8.58 5.11
CA THR A 101 -2.58 9.78 5.46
C THR A 101 -1.49 9.41 6.46
N PRO A 102 -0.23 9.86 6.25
CA PRO A 102 0.80 9.66 7.24
C PRO A 102 0.44 10.26 8.59
N TRP A 103 0.72 9.54 9.68
CA TRP A 103 0.33 9.97 11.02
C TRP A 103 1.18 11.13 11.53
N GLU A 104 2.41 11.30 11.05
CA GLU A 104 3.33 12.34 11.53
C GLU A 104 2.91 13.76 11.14
N ILE A 105 2.00 13.93 10.18
CA ILE A 105 1.58 15.27 9.74
C ILE A 105 0.84 16.06 10.83
N TYR A 106 0.40 15.39 11.90
CA TYR A 106 -0.24 15.99 13.08
C TYR A 106 0.69 16.06 14.30
N GLY A 107 1.93 15.58 14.18
CA GLY A 107 2.92 15.62 15.24
C GLY A 107 3.61 16.98 15.37
N ALA A 108 4.57 17.09 16.30
CA ALA A 108 5.36 18.31 16.52
C ALA A 108 6.12 18.78 15.26
N GLN A 109 6.46 17.86 14.36
CA GLN A 109 7.09 18.15 13.06
C GLN A 109 6.08 18.12 11.89
N GLY A 110 4.79 18.23 12.19
CA GLY A 110 3.70 18.03 11.24
C GLY A 110 3.79 18.91 9.99
N ALA A 111 4.20 20.17 10.13
CA ALA A 111 4.37 21.08 9.00
C ALA A 111 5.44 20.60 8.00
N PHE A 112 6.53 20.01 8.48
CA PHE A 112 7.58 19.44 7.62
C PHE A 112 7.06 18.22 6.87
N HIS A 113 6.38 17.30 7.57
CA HIS A 113 5.80 16.11 6.98
C HIS A 113 4.68 16.42 5.99
N HIS A 114 3.85 17.43 6.29
CA HIS A 114 2.82 17.91 5.38
C HIS A 114 3.45 18.46 4.09
N LYS A 115 4.51 19.27 4.20
CA LYS A 115 5.24 19.76 3.01
C LYS A 115 5.79 18.62 2.17
N ARG A 116 6.40 17.60 2.79
CA ARG A 116 6.91 16.42 2.06
C ARG A 116 5.79 15.63 1.39
N LEU A 117 4.63 15.48 2.04
CA LEU A 117 3.48 14.79 1.46
C LEU A 117 2.96 15.51 0.20
N GLU A 118 2.87 16.84 0.23
CA GLU A 118 2.48 17.62 -0.95
C GLU A 118 3.49 17.47 -2.09
N GLN A 119 4.79 17.50 -1.79
CA GLN A 119 5.84 17.23 -2.79
C GLN A 119 5.70 15.84 -3.41
N LEU A 120 5.44 14.81 -2.60
CA LEU A 120 5.24 13.44 -3.10
C LEU A 120 4.03 13.34 -4.03
N ARG A 121 2.94 14.09 -3.75
CA ARG A 121 1.76 14.15 -4.62
C ARG A 121 2.08 14.78 -5.97
N GLU A 122 2.86 15.86 -5.97
CA GLU A 122 3.31 16.53 -7.20
C GLU A 122 4.28 15.65 -8.02
N GLU A 123 5.24 15.00 -7.37
CA GLU A 123 6.19 14.05 -7.98
C GLU A 123 5.44 12.87 -8.64
N LEU A 124 4.45 12.32 -7.95
CA LEU A 124 3.62 11.23 -8.45
C LEU A 124 2.79 11.67 -9.67
N SER A 125 2.13 12.83 -9.57
CA SER A 125 1.34 13.39 -10.67
C SER A 125 2.21 13.63 -11.90
N SER A 126 3.38 14.24 -11.73
CA SER A 126 4.33 14.50 -12.82
C SER A 126 4.85 13.22 -13.49
N THR A 127 5.00 12.13 -12.73
CA THR A 127 5.43 10.83 -13.25
C THR A 127 4.32 10.14 -14.06
N MET A 128 3.05 10.43 -13.73
CA MET A 128 1.89 9.83 -14.36
C MET A 128 1.46 10.53 -15.67
N GLU A 129 1.71 11.84 -15.80
CA GLU A 129 1.37 12.64 -17.00
C GLU A 129 1.85 12.02 -18.34
N PRO A 130 3.11 11.58 -18.50
CA PRO A 130 3.59 11.04 -19.78
C PRO A 130 3.00 9.67 -20.12
N LEU A 131 2.51 8.94 -19.10
CA LEU A 131 2.09 7.55 -19.24
C LEU A 131 0.68 7.43 -19.86
N LYS A 132 -0.09 8.53 -19.96
CA LYS A 132 -1.54 8.51 -20.36
C LYS A 132 -2.37 7.48 -19.58
N HIS A 133 -1.91 7.05 -18.42
CA HIS A 133 -2.61 6.05 -17.60
C HIS A 133 -3.71 6.74 -16.80
N THR A 134 -4.94 6.24 -16.91
CA THR A 134 -6.09 6.64 -16.08
C THR A 134 -5.97 6.02 -14.68
N ARG A 135 -4.90 6.31 -13.96
CA ARG A 135 -4.71 5.84 -12.58
C ARG A 135 -5.28 6.89 -11.62
N THR A 136 -6.19 6.43 -10.76
CA THR A 136 -6.76 7.22 -9.67
C THR A 136 -5.99 6.93 -8.39
N VAL A 137 -5.44 7.99 -7.81
CA VAL A 137 -4.74 7.95 -6.52
C VAL A 137 -5.60 8.66 -5.49
N TRP A 138 -5.95 7.97 -4.41
CA TRP A 138 -6.71 8.53 -3.31
C TRP A 138 -5.91 8.50 -2.03
N PHE A 139 -5.95 9.59 -1.27
CA PHE A 139 -5.39 9.65 0.07
C PHE A 139 -6.53 9.91 1.05
N SER A 140 -6.55 9.20 2.17
CA SER A 140 -7.45 9.59 3.25
C SER A 140 -7.11 11.01 3.74
N ILE A 141 -8.08 11.65 4.38
CA ILE A 141 -7.91 12.94 5.07
C ILE A 141 -7.74 12.78 6.58
N ILE A 142 -8.03 11.59 7.11
CA ILE A 142 -7.90 11.26 8.53
C ILE A 142 -6.72 10.30 8.68
N PRO A 143 -5.74 10.61 9.56
CA PRO A 143 -4.63 9.71 9.84
C PRO A 143 -5.11 8.52 10.69
N CYS A 144 -4.39 7.42 10.60
CA CYS A 144 -4.52 6.32 11.55
C CYS A 144 -3.25 6.28 12.40
N PRO A 145 -3.28 6.75 13.67
CA PRO A 145 -2.09 6.70 14.51
C PRO A 145 -1.72 5.25 14.85
N PRO A 146 -0.42 4.96 15.07
CA PRO A 146 -0.01 3.64 15.54
C PRO A 146 -0.61 3.35 16.93
N CYS A 147 -0.89 2.10 17.24
CA CYS A 147 -1.40 1.73 18.57
C CYS A 147 -0.37 2.12 19.66
N GLY A 148 -0.81 2.87 20.67
CA GLY A 148 0.04 3.32 21.79
C GLY A 148 0.57 4.75 21.69
N TYR A 149 0.09 5.53 20.72
CA TYR A 149 0.19 6.99 20.68
C TYR A 149 -1.06 7.67 21.23
#